data_AF-A0A7S2MJ40-F1
#
_entry.id   AF-A0A7S2MJ40-F1
#
_cell.length_a   1.000
_cell.length_b   1.000
_cell.length_c   1.000
_cell.angle_alpha   90.00
_cell.angle_beta   90.00
_cell.angle_gamma   90.00
#
_symmetry.space_group_name_H-M   'P 1'
#
loop_
_entity.id
_entity.type
_entity.pdbx_description
1 polymer ?
#
loop_
_entity_poly.entity_id
_entity_poly.type
_entity_poly.pdbx_seq_one_letter_code
_entity_poly.pdbx_strand_id
1 'polypeptide(L)'
;REQDPKRWVVQLEGGGLCFTPFDCVARAKMLLGSSKEWDPENTPENNHHLTSDSPLNPLANWSHVYVPYCSGDTWLGTTKHWHVSLFGLQMSGFLILQAVVEHLAATTALATASDAVLSGNSAGGIGVNQHTDWFAERMRELAAAAGVGSPRVVGVPVEGFFFPKNFPVLYPQFAVGNRKVLDNFAAKYVTGLFAPTRLHEGCVQAAKEEQFDSARCFGASVVLQYSRTPMFVISNLFDQLMIHDLGVCLSCSSNSPAASVPGQYIRYFGEQAAQTVEDLRKAKPDFGFFVTSEYHHDENFNAIFTSREKVIGGESLASAFWLWYE
;
A
#
# COMPACT_ATOMS: atom_id res chain seq x y z
N ARG A 1 8.15 -17.43 -19.25
CA ARG A 1 8.16 -16.39 -20.31
C ARG A 1 9.49 -15.64 -20.20
N GLU A 2 10.07 -15.22 -21.31
CA GLU A 2 11.25 -14.36 -21.26
C GLU A 2 10.82 -12.99 -20.70
N GLN A 3 11.37 -12.63 -19.55
CA GLN A 3 11.09 -11.34 -18.90
C GLN A 3 12.02 -10.28 -19.49
N ASP A 4 11.52 -9.06 -19.69
CA ASP A 4 12.31 -7.92 -20.13
C ASP A 4 13.24 -7.45 -18.99
N PRO A 5 14.56 -7.63 -19.10
CA PRO A 5 15.50 -7.28 -18.03
C PRO A 5 15.64 -5.76 -17.81
N LYS A 6 15.02 -4.92 -18.65
CA LYS A 6 15.01 -3.46 -18.50
C LYS A 6 13.78 -2.94 -17.77
N ARG A 7 12.77 -3.78 -17.54
CA ARG A 7 11.52 -3.37 -16.93
C ARG A 7 11.27 -4.16 -15.67
N TRP A 8 11.10 -3.49 -14.54
CA TRP A 8 11.09 -4.12 -13.22
C TRP A 8 9.83 -3.84 -12.44
N VAL A 9 9.34 -4.84 -11.71
CA VAL A 9 8.29 -4.71 -10.70
C VAL A 9 8.84 -5.20 -9.37
N VAL A 10 8.85 -4.33 -8.37
CA VAL A 10 9.17 -4.67 -6.98
C VAL A 10 7.87 -4.68 -6.20
N GLN A 11 7.37 -5.87 -5.85
CA GLN A 11 6.10 -6.10 -5.17
C GLN A 11 6.32 -6.28 -3.67
N LEU A 12 5.71 -5.43 -2.86
CA LEU A 12 5.70 -5.50 -1.40
C LEU A 12 4.49 -6.30 -0.92
N GLU A 13 4.73 -7.36 -0.17
CA GLU A 13 3.66 -8.16 0.42
C GLU A 13 2.86 -7.37 1.48
N GLY A 14 1.54 -7.64 1.50
CA GLY A 14 0.60 -7.19 2.53
C GLY A 14 0.56 -8.10 3.76
N GLY A 15 -0.58 -8.12 4.47
CA GLY A 15 -0.77 -9.01 5.63
C GLY A 15 -0.92 -8.30 6.98
N GLY A 16 -1.48 -7.09 6.97
CA GLY A 16 -1.83 -6.34 8.17
C GLY A 16 -0.63 -5.82 8.98
N LEU A 17 -0.80 -5.71 10.29
CA LEU A 17 0.20 -5.21 11.22
C LEU A 17 0.07 -5.88 12.58
N CYS A 18 1.04 -5.69 13.46
CA CYS A 18 0.88 -6.06 14.86
C CYS A 18 0.41 -4.86 15.71
N PHE A 19 -0.49 -5.09 16.66
CA PHE A 19 -1.30 -4.07 17.34
C PHE A 19 -0.80 -3.72 18.75
N THR A 20 -0.13 -4.67 19.39
CA THR A 20 0.39 -4.63 20.76
C THR A 20 1.73 -5.37 20.82
N PRO A 21 2.57 -5.09 21.83
CA PRO A 21 3.82 -5.82 21.99
C PRO A 21 3.66 -7.35 22.06
N PHE A 22 2.56 -7.86 22.63
CA PHE A 22 2.35 -9.30 22.77
C PHE A 22 2.04 -9.98 21.43
N ASP A 23 1.13 -9.43 20.63
CA ASP A 23 0.84 -10.00 19.32
C ASP A 23 1.98 -9.75 18.33
N CYS A 24 2.78 -8.68 18.47
CA CYS A 24 4.01 -8.54 17.70
C CYS A 24 4.98 -9.72 17.97
N VAL A 25 5.17 -10.11 19.24
CA VAL A 25 6.02 -11.25 19.61
C VAL A 25 5.44 -12.58 19.12
N ALA A 26 4.11 -12.73 19.11
CA ALA A 26 3.46 -13.91 18.55
C ALA A 26 3.63 -13.96 17.02
N ARG A 27 3.39 -12.84 16.33
CA ARG A 27 3.55 -12.68 14.89
C ARG A 27 4.98 -12.96 14.43
N ALA A 28 5.98 -12.52 15.20
CA ALA A 28 7.40 -12.76 14.93
C ALA A 28 7.80 -14.24 14.87
N LYS A 29 6.88 -15.16 15.20
CA LYS A 29 7.08 -16.61 15.11
C LYS A 29 6.28 -17.27 13.99
N MET A 30 5.70 -16.46 13.09
CA MET A 30 4.84 -16.89 11.99
C MET A 30 5.40 -16.38 10.65
N LEU A 31 4.79 -16.82 9.54
CA LEU A 31 5.16 -16.43 8.16
C LEU A 31 5.39 -14.92 7.98
N LEU A 32 4.49 -14.11 8.52
CA LEU A 32 4.53 -12.64 8.40
C LEU A 32 5.36 -11.93 9.49
N GLY A 33 6.29 -12.66 10.11
CA GLY A 33 7.19 -12.14 11.13
C GLY A 33 8.53 -12.87 11.24
N SER A 34 8.75 -13.93 10.47
CA SER A 34 10.00 -14.71 10.47
C SER A 34 10.24 -15.38 9.13
N SER A 35 11.40 -15.11 8.53
CA SER A 35 11.84 -15.77 7.30
C SER A 35 12.21 -17.24 7.50
N LYS A 36 12.25 -17.75 8.73
CA LYS A 36 12.47 -19.18 9.01
C LYS A 36 11.24 -20.03 8.70
N GLU A 37 10.07 -19.39 8.65
CA GLU A 37 8.80 -20.05 8.39
C GLU A 37 8.45 -20.02 6.90
N TRP A 38 9.18 -19.26 6.07
CA TRP A 38 8.91 -19.17 4.64
C TRP A 38 9.14 -20.52 3.95
N ASP A 39 8.27 -20.83 2.97
CA ASP A 39 8.43 -21.99 2.11
C ASP A 39 9.82 -21.95 1.43
N PRO A 40 10.57 -23.07 1.36
CA PRO A 40 11.83 -23.15 0.63
C PRO A 40 11.79 -22.65 -0.82
N GLU A 41 10.64 -22.73 -1.49
CA GLU A 41 10.43 -22.23 -2.85
C GLU A 41 10.14 -20.72 -2.87
N ASN A 42 9.94 -20.08 -1.71
CA ASN A 42 9.51 -18.69 -1.54
C ASN A 42 8.31 -18.33 -2.43
N THR A 43 7.43 -19.30 -2.66
CA THR A 43 6.20 -19.12 -3.42
C THR A 43 5.27 -18.23 -2.60
N PRO A 44 4.81 -17.09 -3.14
CA PRO A 44 3.82 -16.27 -2.46
C PRO A 44 2.59 -17.12 -2.14
N GLU A 45 2.21 -17.25 -0.88
CA GLU A 45 0.92 -17.86 -0.55
C GLU A 45 -0.19 -16.93 -1.05
N ASN A 46 -0.98 -17.39 -2.02
CA ASN A 46 -2.30 -16.87 -2.44
C ASN A 46 -2.43 -15.37 -2.81
N ASN A 47 -1.37 -14.56 -2.74
CA ASN A 47 -1.37 -13.12 -2.98
C ASN A 47 -0.74 -12.79 -4.35
N HIS A 48 -1.39 -13.22 -5.43
CA HIS A 48 -0.90 -13.13 -6.80
C HIS A 48 -1.02 -11.72 -7.42
N HIS A 49 -1.02 -10.66 -6.61
CA HIS A 49 -1.17 -9.31 -7.11
C HIS A 49 0.07 -8.93 -7.94
N LEU A 50 -0.19 -8.70 -9.23
CA LEU A 50 0.83 -8.41 -10.23
C LEU A 50 1.91 -9.49 -10.42
N THR A 51 1.64 -10.80 -10.30
CA THR A 51 2.66 -11.84 -10.67
C THR A 51 2.76 -12.06 -12.19
N SER A 52 3.89 -12.60 -12.67
CA SER A 52 4.10 -12.94 -14.09
C SER A 52 3.25 -14.10 -14.64
N ASP A 53 2.45 -14.74 -13.78
CA ASP A 53 1.79 -16.01 -14.10
C ASP A 53 0.55 -15.79 -14.96
N SER A 54 -0.15 -14.68 -14.75
CA SER A 54 -1.32 -14.32 -15.54
C SER A 54 -0.93 -13.59 -16.83
N PRO A 55 -1.37 -14.05 -18.03
CA PRO A 55 -1.25 -13.27 -19.26
C PRO A 55 -2.09 -11.97 -19.24
N LEU A 56 -2.98 -11.80 -18.27
CA LEU A 56 -3.86 -10.64 -18.14
C LEU A 56 -3.31 -9.58 -17.18
N ASN A 57 -2.25 -9.90 -16.44
CA ASN A 57 -1.49 -8.89 -15.70
C ASN A 57 -0.84 -7.95 -16.73
N PRO A 58 -1.08 -6.62 -16.66
CA PRO A 58 -0.45 -5.67 -17.58
C PRO A 58 1.08 -5.76 -17.56
N LEU A 59 1.69 -6.17 -16.45
CA LEU A 59 3.13 -6.22 -16.24
C LEU A 59 3.72 -7.63 -16.39
N ALA A 60 2.98 -8.59 -16.97
CA ALA A 60 3.37 -10.01 -16.98
C ALA A 60 4.74 -10.32 -17.59
N ASN A 61 5.21 -9.50 -18.54
CA ASN A 61 6.48 -9.68 -19.25
C ASN A 61 7.66 -8.93 -18.62
N TRP A 62 7.49 -8.28 -17.46
CA TRP A 62 8.55 -7.54 -16.78
C TRP A 62 9.35 -8.48 -15.86
N SER A 63 10.52 -8.05 -15.39
CA SER A 63 11.23 -8.72 -14.30
C SER A 63 10.52 -8.49 -12.96
N HIS A 64 10.09 -9.57 -12.31
CA HIS A 64 9.32 -9.53 -11.06
C HIS A 64 10.19 -9.85 -9.85
N VAL A 65 10.10 -9.01 -8.83
CA VAL A 65 10.67 -9.23 -7.50
C VAL A 65 9.53 -9.22 -6.50
N TYR A 66 9.35 -10.33 -5.81
CA TYR A 66 8.47 -10.41 -4.65
C TYR A 66 9.29 -10.18 -3.37
N VAL A 67 8.83 -9.27 -2.51
CA VAL A 67 9.46 -8.98 -1.23
C VAL A 67 8.50 -9.36 -0.10
N PRO A 68 8.74 -10.48 0.60
CA PRO A 68 7.87 -10.91 1.68
C PRO A 68 7.92 -9.94 2.87
N TYR A 69 6.79 -9.82 3.56
CA TYR A 69 6.58 -8.88 4.65
C TYR A 69 6.72 -9.55 6.01
N CYS A 70 7.85 -9.31 6.66
CA CYS A 70 8.18 -9.88 7.97
C CYS A 70 8.42 -8.85 9.07
N SER A 71 8.21 -7.56 8.81
CA SER A 71 8.47 -6.50 9.78
C SER A 71 7.28 -6.14 10.66
N GLY A 72 6.04 -6.37 10.22
CA GLY A 72 4.84 -6.10 11.03
C GLY A 72 4.49 -4.60 11.22
N ASP A 73 5.17 -3.72 10.49
CA ASP A 73 5.16 -2.25 10.64
C ASP A 73 4.65 -1.48 9.42
N THR A 74 3.93 -2.15 8.52
CA THR A 74 3.39 -1.61 7.27
C THR A 74 4.46 -0.96 6.38
N TRP A 75 5.67 -1.53 6.41
CA TRP A 75 6.84 -1.05 5.67
C TRP A 75 7.44 0.28 6.17
N LEU A 76 7.07 0.77 7.36
CA LEU A 76 7.48 2.10 7.83
C LEU A 76 8.74 2.11 8.70
N GLY A 77 9.00 1.03 9.44
CA GLY A 77 9.97 1.04 10.52
C GLY A 77 11.41 1.14 10.04
N THR A 78 12.25 1.78 10.86
CA THR A 78 13.68 2.02 10.60
C THR A 78 14.58 1.54 11.73
N THR A 79 14.11 0.57 12.50
CA THR A 79 14.77 0.12 13.73
C THR A 79 15.94 -0.83 13.47
N LYS A 80 17.17 -0.31 13.51
CA LYS A 80 18.38 -1.15 13.32
C LYS A 80 18.77 -2.01 14.52
N HIS A 81 18.21 -1.73 15.69
CA HIS A 81 18.59 -2.36 16.96
C HIS A 81 17.38 -2.95 17.68
N TRP A 82 17.61 -3.75 18.71
CA TRP A 82 16.57 -4.40 19.50
C TRP A 82 15.62 -3.35 20.10
N HIS A 83 14.34 -3.40 19.71
CA HIS A 83 13.34 -2.47 20.23
C HIS A 83 12.89 -2.92 21.64
N VAL A 84 13.32 -2.21 22.67
CA VAL A 84 13.16 -2.63 24.08
C VAL A 84 11.69 -2.83 24.46
N SER A 85 10.78 -1.93 24.05
CA SER A 85 9.34 -2.04 24.32
C SER A 85 8.62 -3.08 23.47
N LEU A 86 9.32 -3.72 22.53
CA LEU A 86 8.85 -4.85 21.73
C LEU A 86 9.66 -6.11 22.01
N PHE A 87 10.23 -6.24 23.21
CA PHE A 87 10.98 -7.42 23.63
C PHE A 87 12.12 -7.78 22.65
N GLY A 88 12.68 -6.75 22.01
CA GLY A 88 13.81 -6.88 21.12
C GLY A 88 13.49 -7.11 19.64
N LEU A 89 12.21 -7.09 19.23
CA LEU A 89 11.88 -7.13 17.81
C LEU A 89 12.43 -5.92 17.04
N GLN A 90 12.51 -6.05 15.73
CA GLN A 90 12.93 -4.98 14.82
C GLN A 90 11.79 -4.63 13.87
N MET A 91 11.27 -3.42 14.01
CA MET A 91 10.35 -2.81 13.05
C MET A 91 11.21 -2.13 11.98
N SER A 92 11.49 -2.86 10.90
CA SER A 92 12.52 -2.53 9.89
C SER A 92 12.02 -2.55 8.46
N GLY A 93 10.72 -2.42 8.22
CA GLY A 93 10.12 -2.57 6.90
C GLY A 93 10.75 -1.68 5.83
N PHE A 94 11.00 -0.40 6.14
CA PHE A 94 11.67 0.49 5.18
C PHE A 94 13.11 0.05 4.92
N LEU A 95 13.84 -0.41 5.94
CA LEU A 95 15.21 -0.88 5.79
C LEU A 95 15.30 -2.19 4.98
N ILE A 96 14.29 -3.04 5.06
CA ILE A 96 14.17 -4.24 4.22
C ILE A 96 14.03 -3.82 2.75
N LEU A 97 13.08 -2.94 2.44
CA LEU A 97 12.91 -2.40 1.09
C LEU A 97 14.22 -1.78 0.57
N GLN A 98 14.87 -0.94 1.39
CA GLN A 98 16.16 -0.35 1.05
C GLN A 98 17.20 -1.42 0.72
N ALA A 99 17.41 -2.40 1.60
CA ALA A 99 18.40 -3.45 1.40
C ALA A 99 18.13 -4.27 0.14
N VAL A 100 16.87 -4.56 -0.17
CA VAL A 100 16.47 -5.29 -1.38
C VAL A 100 16.80 -4.49 -2.64
N VAL A 101 16.44 -3.21 -2.70
CA VAL A 101 16.75 -2.34 -3.85
C VAL A 101 18.26 -2.25 -4.06
N GLU A 102 19.05 -2.06 -3.00
CA GLU A 102 20.52 -2.03 -3.10
C GLU A 102 21.08 -3.36 -3.59
N HIS A 103 20.58 -4.48 -3.07
CA HIS A 103 21.04 -5.80 -3.45
C HIS A 103 20.75 -6.10 -4.93
N LEU A 104 19.53 -5.79 -5.39
CA LEU A 104 19.15 -5.96 -6.78
C LEU A 104 19.99 -5.06 -7.70
N ALA A 105 20.17 -3.79 -7.34
CA ALA A 105 21.00 -2.88 -8.12
C ALA A 105 22.45 -3.37 -8.26
N ALA A 106 22.99 -4.01 -7.23
CA ALA A 106 24.36 -4.54 -7.23
C ALA A 106 24.51 -5.90 -7.95
N THR A 107 23.45 -6.68 -8.08
CA THR A 107 23.50 -8.07 -8.55
C THR A 107 22.75 -8.33 -9.85
N THR A 108 21.92 -7.38 -10.30
CA THR A 108 21.07 -7.49 -11.48
C THR A 108 21.14 -6.22 -12.35
N ALA A 109 20.32 -6.16 -13.40
CA ALA A 109 20.20 -5.02 -14.30
C ALA A 109 19.31 -3.88 -13.76
N LEU A 110 18.81 -3.96 -12.51
CA LEU A 110 17.88 -2.96 -11.94
C LEU A 110 18.44 -1.52 -12.03
N ALA A 111 19.74 -1.33 -11.75
CA ALA A 111 20.38 -0.01 -11.81
C ALA A 111 20.34 0.63 -13.21
N THR A 112 20.12 -0.18 -14.26
CA THR A 112 20.04 0.24 -15.66
C THR A 112 18.64 0.06 -16.27
N ALA A 113 17.61 -0.11 -15.43
CA ALA A 113 16.24 -0.23 -15.88
C ALA A 113 15.80 0.99 -16.70
N SER A 114 14.93 0.78 -17.69
CA SER A 114 14.20 1.87 -18.36
C SER A 114 12.91 2.20 -17.62
N ASP A 115 12.31 1.21 -16.98
CA ASP A 115 11.03 1.30 -16.29
C ASP A 115 11.09 0.53 -14.97
N ALA A 116 10.60 1.11 -13.89
CA ALA A 116 10.49 0.45 -12.60
C ALA A 116 9.17 0.79 -11.91
N VAL A 117 8.46 -0.24 -11.45
CA VAL A 117 7.22 -0.13 -10.70
C VAL A 117 7.48 -0.58 -9.27
N LEU A 118 7.17 0.28 -8.29
CA LEU A 118 7.01 -0.14 -6.90
C LEU A 118 5.53 -0.46 -6.69
N SER A 119 5.23 -1.72 -6.41
CA SER A 119 3.87 -2.21 -6.20
C SER A 119 3.75 -2.84 -4.83
N GLY A 120 2.52 -3.00 -4.33
CA GLY A 120 2.28 -3.60 -3.04
C GLY A 120 0.80 -3.74 -2.76
N ASN A 121 0.42 -4.77 -2.01
CA ASN A 121 -0.97 -5.04 -1.65
C ASN A 121 -1.25 -4.77 -0.16
N SER A 122 -2.42 -4.26 0.20
CA SER A 122 -2.81 -4.04 1.61
C SER A 122 -1.74 -3.23 2.38
N ALA A 123 -1.13 -3.79 3.42
CA ALA A 123 0.00 -3.19 4.15
C ALA A 123 1.21 -2.85 3.24
N GLY A 124 1.48 -3.66 2.22
CA GLY A 124 2.45 -3.36 1.17
C GLY A 124 2.05 -2.15 0.33
N GLY A 125 0.76 -2.01 0.04
CA GLY A 125 0.20 -0.83 -0.64
C GLY A 125 0.36 0.46 0.18
N ILE A 126 0.24 0.37 1.52
CA ILE A 126 0.62 1.49 2.42
C ILE A 126 2.10 1.81 2.22
N GLY A 127 2.97 0.80 2.19
CA GLY A 127 4.40 0.96 1.90
C GLY A 127 4.68 1.67 0.58
N VAL A 128 3.96 1.33 -0.49
CA VAL A 128 4.06 2.01 -1.80
C VAL A 128 3.76 3.50 -1.65
N ASN A 129 2.61 3.85 -1.04
CA ASN A 129 2.22 5.24 -0.84
C ASN A 129 3.28 6.08 -0.13
N GLN A 130 4.07 5.46 0.75
CA GLN A 130 5.08 6.12 1.57
C GLN A 130 6.43 6.23 0.86
N HIS A 131 6.79 5.22 0.05
CA HIS A 131 8.16 5.02 -0.42
C HIS A 131 8.35 5.18 -1.93
N THR A 132 7.30 5.38 -2.74
CA THR A 132 7.47 5.55 -4.19
C THR A 132 8.36 6.74 -4.55
N ASP A 133 8.25 7.88 -3.86
CA ASP A 133 9.12 9.05 -4.11
C ASP A 133 10.59 8.74 -3.81
N TRP A 134 10.84 8.06 -2.68
CA TRP A 134 12.18 7.60 -2.33
C TRP A 134 12.72 6.59 -3.36
N PHE A 135 11.88 5.65 -3.82
CA PHE A 135 12.26 4.66 -4.82
C PHE A 135 12.60 5.32 -6.16
N ALA A 136 11.82 6.30 -6.60
CA ALA A 136 12.08 7.07 -7.81
C ALA A 136 13.37 7.89 -7.73
N GLU A 137 13.66 8.50 -6.58
CA GLU A 137 14.93 9.16 -6.30
C GLU A 137 16.09 8.17 -6.36
N ARG A 138 15.97 7.03 -5.68
CA ARG A 138 17.03 6.04 -5.63
C ARG A 138 17.34 5.44 -7.00
N MET A 139 16.32 5.13 -7.80
CA MET A 139 16.50 4.62 -9.16
C MET A 139 17.18 5.64 -10.08
N ARG A 140 16.91 6.94 -9.91
CA ARG A 140 17.62 8.00 -10.64
C ARG A 140 19.10 8.10 -10.24
N GLU A 141 19.40 7.99 -8.96
CA GLU A 141 20.79 7.97 -8.48
C GLU A 141 21.57 6.77 -9.02
N LEU A 142 20.95 5.59 -8.99
CA LEU A 142 21.54 4.36 -9.52
C LEU A 142 21.80 4.46 -11.03
N ALA A 143 20.83 4.97 -11.80
CA ALA A 143 20.98 5.19 -13.23
C ALA A 143 22.11 6.19 -13.55
N ALA A 144 22.20 7.28 -12.79
CA ALA A 144 23.27 8.26 -12.93
C ALA A 144 24.64 7.65 -12.62
N ALA A 145 24.75 6.85 -11.56
CA ALA A 145 25.97 6.13 -11.22
C ALA A 145 26.38 5.10 -12.29
N ALA A 146 25.41 4.48 -12.95
CA ALA A 146 25.63 3.55 -14.06
C ALA A 146 25.87 4.25 -15.42
N GLY A 147 25.78 5.59 -15.49
CA GLY A 147 25.97 6.35 -16.72
C GLY A 147 24.86 6.18 -17.76
N VAL A 148 23.63 5.86 -17.32
CA VAL A 148 22.46 5.68 -18.18
C VAL A 148 21.38 6.74 -17.90
N GLY A 149 20.40 6.85 -18.81
CA GLY A 149 19.27 7.77 -18.64
C GLY A 149 18.40 7.39 -17.43
N SER A 150 17.74 8.39 -16.84
CA SER A 150 16.82 8.16 -15.73
C SER A 150 15.65 7.24 -16.14
N PRO A 151 15.31 6.22 -15.34
CA PRO A 151 14.16 5.37 -15.61
C PRO A 151 12.85 6.14 -15.41
N ARG A 152 11.80 5.66 -16.07
CA ARG A 152 10.43 5.94 -15.65
C ARG A 152 10.13 5.15 -14.39
N VAL A 153 9.66 5.82 -13.34
CA VAL A 153 9.28 5.19 -12.08
C VAL A 153 7.86 5.54 -11.72
N VAL A 154 7.07 4.55 -11.33
CA VAL A 154 5.70 4.74 -10.84
C VAL A 154 5.37 3.86 -9.63
N GLY A 155 4.38 4.27 -8.85
CA GLY A 155 3.82 3.46 -7.76
C GLY A 155 2.51 2.76 -8.18
N VAL A 156 2.28 1.54 -7.72
CA VAL A 156 1.01 0.82 -7.90
C VAL A 156 0.53 0.28 -6.55
N PRO A 157 -0.07 1.12 -5.70
CA PRO A 157 -0.66 0.66 -4.45
C PRO A 157 -1.98 -0.09 -4.75
N VAL A 158 -2.03 -1.37 -4.41
CA VAL A 158 -3.22 -2.23 -4.46
C VAL A 158 -3.79 -2.34 -3.06
N GLU A 159 -5.04 -1.93 -2.86
CA GLU A 159 -5.68 -1.87 -1.53
C GLU A 159 -4.82 -1.20 -0.44
N GLY A 160 -3.94 -0.29 -0.86
CA GLY A 160 -3.16 0.57 0.03
C GLY A 160 -3.87 1.86 0.39
N PHE A 161 -5.07 2.10 -0.17
CA PHE A 161 -5.82 3.35 -0.03
C PHE A 161 -6.52 3.46 1.35
N PHE A 162 -5.75 3.33 2.43
CA PHE A 162 -6.29 3.38 3.78
C PHE A 162 -6.67 4.79 4.20
N PHE A 163 -7.80 4.88 4.92
CA PHE A 163 -8.28 6.08 5.58
C PHE A 163 -8.67 7.18 4.57
N PRO A 164 -9.84 7.04 3.92
CA PRO A 164 -10.41 8.13 3.14
C PRO A 164 -10.62 9.39 4.01
N LYS A 165 -10.89 10.51 3.36
CA LYS A 165 -11.20 11.77 4.05
C LYS A 165 -12.32 11.54 5.06
N ASN A 166 -12.18 12.18 6.23
CA ASN A 166 -13.09 12.02 7.37
C ASN A 166 -13.17 10.61 7.96
N PHE A 167 -12.16 9.75 7.76
CA PHE A 167 -12.08 8.47 8.46
C PHE A 167 -11.71 8.64 9.97
N PRO A 168 -12.28 7.83 10.88
CA PRO A 168 -13.42 6.94 10.66
C PRO A 168 -14.64 7.78 10.34
N VAL A 169 -15.46 7.24 9.45
CA VAL A 169 -16.56 7.95 8.82
C VAL A 169 -17.73 8.05 9.82
N LEU A 170 -17.61 8.91 10.81
CA LEU A 170 -18.53 8.98 11.96
C LEU A 170 -19.85 9.64 11.57
N TYR A 171 -20.95 8.90 11.67
CA TYR A 171 -22.29 9.48 11.79
C TYR A 171 -22.57 9.79 13.27
N PRO A 172 -23.32 10.85 13.63
CA PRO A 172 -23.77 11.09 15.01
C PRO A 172 -24.23 9.86 15.82
N GLN A 173 -25.01 8.91 15.28
CA GLN A 173 -25.37 7.68 16.02
C GLN A 173 -24.22 6.69 16.25
N PHE A 174 -23.13 6.78 15.49
CA PHE A 174 -21.97 5.90 15.60
C PHE A 174 -20.78 6.60 16.29
N ALA A 175 -20.86 7.91 16.52
CA ALA A 175 -19.83 8.67 17.19
C ALA A 175 -19.90 8.48 18.71
N VAL A 176 -19.05 7.59 19.25
CA VAL A 176 -18.87 7.45 20.70
C VAL A 176 -17.54 8.09 21.10
N GLY A 177 -17.59 9.18 21.87
CA GLY A 177 -16.40 9.78 22.48
C GLY A 177 -15.50 10.57 21.53
N ASN A 178 -14.20 10.24 21.50
CA ASN A 178 -13.17 11.03 20.83
C ASN A 178 -13.37 11.09 19.30
N ARG A 179 -13.42 12.30 18.73
CA ARG A 179 -13.63 12.54 17.29
C ARG A 179 -12.33 12.55 16.47
N LYS A 180 -11.16 12.37 17.09
CA LYS A 180 -9.84 12.28 16.43
C LYS A 180 -9.29 10.85 16.41
N VAL A 181 -10.12 9.90 15.99
CA VAL A 181 -9.78 8.47 16.09
C VAL A 181 -8.61 8.11 15.18
N LEU A 182 -8.55 8.65 13.96
CA LEU A 182 -7.46 8.40 13.02
C LEU A 182 -6.12 8.95 13.52
N ASP A 183 -6.09 10.18 14.03
CA ASP A 183 -4.87 10.79 14.58
C ASP A 183 -4.31 9.91 15.72
N ASN A 184 -5.16 9.45 16.64
CA ASN A 184 -4.72 8.58 17.73
C ASN A 184 -4.27 7.19 17.23
N PHE A 185 -4.99 6.63 16.26
CA PHE A 185 -4.66 5.34 15.66
C PHE A 185 -3.29 5.42 14.99
N ALA A 186 -3.12 6.37 14.07
CA ALA A 186 -1.87 6.57 13.35
C ALA A 186 -0.73 6.92 14.31
N ALA A 187 -0.93 7.85 15.26
CA ALA A 187 0.11 8.22 16.22
C ALA A 187 0.55 7.04 17.09
N LYS A 188 -0.38 6.19 17.56
CA LYS A 188 -0.06 5.01 18.36
C LYS A 188 0.94 4.08 17.64
N TYR A 189 0.80 3.91 16.33
CA TYR A 189 1.69 3.05 15.55
C TYR A 189 2.94 3.78 15.07
N VAL A 190 2.77 4.90 14.37
CA VAL A 190 3.84 5.68 13.75
C VAL A 190 4.82 6.24 14.79
N THR A 191 4.31 6.81 15.87
CA THR A 191 5.15 7.42 16.92
C THR A 191 5.40 6.52 18.11
N GLY A 192 4.67 5.40 18.19
CA GLY A 192 4.81 4.41 19.25
C GLY A 192 5.43 3.12 18.75
N LEU A 193 4.60 2.18 18.30
CA LEU A 193 4.99 0.78 18.09
C LEU A 193 6.05 0.57 17.00
N PHE A 194 5.98 1.32 15.90
CA PHE A 194 6.89 1.20 14.76
C PHE A 194 8.08 2.15 14.84
N ALA A 195 8.12 3.01 15.86
CA ALA A 195 9.11 4.06 15.95
C ALA A 195 10.53 3.48 16.15
N PRO A 196 11.56 4.05 15.52
CA PRO A 196 11.49 5.15 14.56
C PRO A 196 10.91 4.71 13.20
N THR A 197 10.03 5.53 12.62
CA THR A 197 9.44 5.30 11.29
C THR A 197 9.95 6.28 10.24
N ARG A 198 9.97 5.87 8.98
CA ARG A 198 10.08 6.75 7.82
C ARG A 198 8.70 6.91 7.18
N LEU A 199 8.05 8.04 7.47
CA LEU A 199 6.90 8.50 6.70
C LEU A 199 7.37 9.28 5.45
N HIS A 200 6.46 9.47 4.50
CA HIS A 200 6.69 10.25 3.29
C HIS A 200 7.21 11.66 3.61
N GLU A 201 8.43 11.96 3.18
CA GLU A 201 9.16 13.16 3.58
C GLU A 201 8.47 14.45 3.17
N GLY A 202 7.91 14.49 1.95
CA GLY A 202 7.16 15.64 1.46
C GLY A 202 5.89 15.91 2.29
N CYS A 203 5.26 14.85 2.81
CA CYS A 203 4.06 15.01 3.64
C CYS A 203 4.45 15.47 5.05
N VAL A 204 5.52 14.90 5.62
CA VAL A 204 6.02 15.33 6.93
C VAL A 204 6.50 16.77 6.91
N GLN A 205 7.09 17.22 5.79
CA GLN A 205 7.48 18.62 5.61
C GLN A 205 6.25 19.52 5.54
N ALA A 206 5.25 19.18 4.73
CA ALA A 206 3.99 19.90 4.67
C ALA A 206 3.25 19.95 6.01
N ALA A 207 3.31 18.87 6.80
CA ALA A 207 2.73 18.83 8.15
C ALA A 207 3.29 19.92 9.07
N LYS A 208 4.59 20.23 8.95
CA LYS A 208 5.23 21.32 9.70
C LYS A 208 4.80 22.69 9.19
N GLU A 209 4.73 22.86 7.87
CA GLU A 209 4.40 24.14 7.22
C GLU A 209 2.92 24.51 7.42
N GLU A 210 2.03 23.53 7.28
CA GLU A 210 0.57 23.67 7.39
C GLU A 210 0.05 23.41 8.82
N GLN A 211 0.94 23.07 9.76
CA GLN A 211 0.67 22.90 11.19
C GLN A 211 -0.38 21.80 11.51
N PHE A 212 -0.26 20.63 10.88
CA PHE A 212 -1.03 19.43 11.24
C PHE A 212 -0.13 18.31 11.79
N ASP A 213 -0.73 17.31 12.44
CA ASP A 213 0.01 16.18 13.00
C ASP A 213 0.61 15.29 11.88
N SER A 214 1.93 15.14 11.86
CA SER A 214 2.64 14.31 10.89
C SER A 214 2.17 12.85 10.86
N ALA A 215 1.58 12.32 11.93
CA ALA A 215 1.00 10.98 11.94
C ALA A 215 -0.13 10.83 10.90
N ARG A 216 -0.80 11.92 10.50
CA ARG A 216 -1.81 11.91 9.44
C ARG A 216 -1.24 11.51 8.08
N CYS A 217 0.06 11.67 7.86
CA CYS A 217 0.75 11.17 6.67
C CYS A 217 0.73 9.65 6.56
N PHE A 218 0.29 8.91 7.58
CA PHE A 218 0.05 7.47 7.46
C PHE A 218 -1.08 7.13 6.49
N GLY A 219 -2.11 7.99 6.40
CA GLY A 219 -3.29 7.74 5.58
C GLY A 219 -3.15 8.18 4.13
N ALA A 220 -3.69 7.36 3.22
CA ALA A 220 -3.65 7.57 1.77
C ALA A 220 -4.28 8.91 1.36
N SER A 221 -5.37 9.31 2.01
CA SER A 221 -6.06 10.57 1.74
C SER A 221 -5.20 11.82 1.97
N VAL A 222 -4.13 11.71 2.77
CA VAL A 222 -3.20 12.81 3.07
C VAL A 222 -1.90 12.63 2.30
N VAL A 223 -1.24 11.48 2.43
CA VAL A 223 0.09 11.27 1.85
C VAL A 223 0.13 11.44 0.33
N LEU A 224 -0.91 10.94 -0.36
CA LEU A 224 -0.99 11.01 -1.81
C LEU A 224 -1.12 12.44 -2.34
N GLN A 225 -1.56 13.40 -1.52
CA GLN A 225 -1.56 14.82 -1.93
C GLN A 225 -0.14 15.39 -2.06
N TYR A 226 0.83 14.79 -1.37
CA TYR A 226 2.21 15.27 -1.31
C TYR A 226 3.19 14.42 -2.11
N SER A 227 2.76 13.26 -2.62
CA SER A 227 3.56 12.42 -3.52
C SER A 227 3.86 13.12 -4.83
N ARG A 228 5.12 13.05 -5.29
CA ARG A 228 5.59 13.67 -6.53
C ARG A 228 5.62 12.68 -7.69
N THR A 229 5.85 11.41 -7.40
CA THR A 229 5.96 10.36 -8.40
C THR A 229 4.56 9.85 -8.75
N PRO A 230 4.22 9.72 -10.05
CA PRO A 230 2.92 9.21 -10.47
C PRO A 230 2.60 7.84 -9.87
N MET A 231 1.34 7.67 -9.46
CA MET A 231 0.83 6.39 -8.98
C MET A 231 -0.42 5.95 -9.73
N PHE A 232 -0.60 4.65 -9.92
CA PHE A 232 -1.84 4.02 -10.37
C PHE A 232 -2.52 3.34 -9.18
N VAL A 233 -3.46 4.02 -8.57
CA VAL A 233 -4.13 3.58 -7.34
C VAL A 233 -5.23 2.58 -7.67
N ILE A 234 -5.13 1.39 -7.06
CA ILE A 234 -6.10 0.30 -7.22
C ILE A 234 -6.73 0.04 -5.85
N SER A 235 -8.06 0.15 -5.73
CA SER A 235 -8.74 -0.09 -4.45
C SER A 235 -10.24 -0.33 -4.60
N ASN A 236 -10.87 -0.88 -3.56
CA ASN A 236 -12.31 -0.98 -3.40
C ASN A 236 -12.87 0.27 -2.69
N LEU A 237 -13.95 0.86 -3.22
CA LEU A 237 -14.70 1.92 -2.53
C LEU A 237 -15.27 1.44 -1.19
N PHE A 238 -15.54 0.14 -1.06
CA PHE A 238 -16.14 -0.47 0.11
C PHE A 238 -15.21 -1.50 0.74
N ASP A 239 -13.92 -1.17 0.86
CA ASP A 239 -12.92 -2.04 1.48
C ASP A 239 -13.41 -2.64 2.81
N GLN A 240 -13.50 -3.97 2.86
CA GLN A 240 -14.08 -4.69 3.99
C GLN A 240 -13.22 -4.53 5.26
N LEU A 241 -11.91 -4.49 5.12
CA LEU A 241 -11.01 -4.36 6.26
C LEU A 241 -11.23 -3.02 6.97
N MET A 242 -11.33 -1.93 6.20
CA MET A 242 -11.59 -0.59 6.75
C MET A 242 -12.98 -0.43 7.37
N ILE A 243 -14.01 -1.06 6.78
CA ILE A 243 -15.39 -0.93 7.25
C ILE A 243 -15.68 -1.83 8.46
N HIS A 244 -15.26 -3.10 8.38
CA HIS A 244 -15.65 -4.14 9.32
C HIS A 244 -14.48 -4.63 10.19
N ASP A 245 -13.38 -5.08 9.60
CA ASP A 245 -12.37 -5.84 10.34
C ASP A 245 -11.50 -4.97 11.27
N LEU A 246 -11.41 -3.66 11.02
CA LEU A 246 -10.87 -2.68 11.97
C LEU A 246 -11.83 -2.35 13.14
N GLY A 247 -12.98 -3.03 13.22
CA GLY A 247 -13.93 -2.91 14.31
C GLY A 247 -14.83 -1.67 14.25
N VAL A 248 -14.85 -0.95 13.11
CA VAL A 248 -15.62 0.29 12.96
C VAL A 248 -17.11 0.01 12.84
N CYS A 249 -17.49 -1.04 12.10
CA CYS A 249 -18.86 -1.52 11.99
C CYS A 249 -18.91 -3.05 11.99
N LEU A 250 -18.91 -3.66 13.17
CA LEU A 250 -18.96 -5.14 13.34
C LEU A 250 -20.26 -5.79 12.82
N SER A 251 -21.31 -5.01 12.57
CA SER A 251 -22.55 -5.49 11.98
C SER A 251 -22.61 -5.31 10.46
N CYS A 252 -21.60 -4.66 9.86
CA CYS A 252 -21.54 -4.44 8.42
C CYS A 252 -21.06 -5.71 7.71
N SER A 253 -21.77 -6.07 6.65
CA SER A 253 -21.44 -7.21 5.80
C SER A 253 -21.95 -6.96 4.38
N SER A 254 -21.43 -7.72 3.41
CA SER A 254 -21.89 -7.67 2.02
C SER A 254 -23.40 -7.94 1.83
N ASN A 255 -24.03 -8.63 2.78
CA ASN A 255 -25.47 -8.93 2.78
C ASN A 255 -26.33 -7.89 3.53
N SER A 256 -25.72 -6.80 4.03
CA SER A 256 -26.45 -5.79 4.79
C SER A 256 -27.49 -5.08 3.91
N PRO A 257 -28.78 -5.10 4.28
CA PRO A 257 -29.81 -4.42 3.49
C PRO A 257 -29.51 -2.92 3.37
N ALA A 258 -29.64 -2.33 2.19
CA ALA A 258 -29.29 -0.93 1.94
C ALA A 258 -30.00 0.07 2.88
N ALA A 259 -31.25 -0.23 3.28
CA ALA A 259 -32.02 0.61 4.19
C ALA A 259 -31.65 0.42 5.67
N SER A 260 -30.93 -0.65 6.02
CA SER A 260 -30.50 -0.91 7.39
C SER A 260 -29.42 0.07 7.84
N VAL A 261 -29.28 0.23 9.15
CA VAL A 261 -28.22 1.07 9.75
C VAL A 261 -26.80 0.65 9.27
N PRO A 262 -26.43 -0.64 9.21
CA PRO A 262 -25.18 -1.08 8.59
C PRO A 262 -25.07 -0.74 7.10
N GLY A 263 -26.14 -0.96 6.31
CA GLY A 263 -26.15 -0.63 4.88
C GLY A 263 -25.97 0.86 4.59
N GLN A 264 -26.59 1.72 5.41
CA GLN A 264 -26.40 3.17 5.34
C GLN A 264 -24.96 3.58 5.66
N TYR A 265 -24.33 2.94 6.66
CA TYR A 265 -22.92 3.19 6.99
C TYR A 265 -21.99 2.78 5.84
N ILE A 266 -22.17 1.58 5.27
CA ILE A 266 -21.39 1.11 4.11
C ILE A 266 -21.49 2.10 2.96
N ARG A 267 -22.70 2.55 2.61
CA ARG A 267 -22.92 3.55 1.57
C ARG A 267 -22.18 4.86 1.87
N TYR A 268 -22.31 5.36 3.09
CA TYR A 268 -21.67 6.62 3.50
C TYR A 268 -20.13 6.52 3.45
N PHE A 269 -19.55 5.40 3.87
CA PHE A 269 -18.12 5.13 3.71
C PHE A 269 -17.70 5.20 2.23
N GLY A 270 -18.42 4.50 1.34
CA GLY A 270 -18.12 4.52 -0.09
C GLY A 270 -18.25 5.91 -0.72
N GLU A 271 -19.21 6.72 -0.27
CA GLU A 271 -19.33 8.13 -0.69
C GLU A 271 -18.11 8.97 -0.25
N GLN A 272 -17.59 8.77 0.97
CA GLN A 272 -16.36 9.44 1.42
C GLN A 272 -15.13 8.95 0.66
N ALA A 273 -15.01 7.64 0.40
CA ALA A 273 -13.94 7.07 -0.41
C ALA A 273 -13.96 7.65 -1.84
N ALA A 274 -15.12 7.66 -2.49
CA ALA A 274 -15.30 8.21 -3.83
C ALA A 274 -14.97 9.70 -3.89
N GLN A 275 -15.42 10.48 -2.90
CA GLN A 275 -15.08 11.90 -2.82
C GLN A 275 -13.57 12.12 -2.63
N THR A 276 -12.91 11.27 -1.83
CA THR A 276 -11.46 11.37 -1.64
C THR A 276 -10.71 11.06 -2.93
N VAL A 277 -11.13 10.04 -3.66
CA VAL A 277 -10.57 9.70 -4.99
C VAL A 277 -10.76 10.87 -5.96
N GLU A 278 -11.94 11.50 -5.98
CA GLU A 278 -12.20 12.65 -6.85
C GLU A 278 -11.38 13.89 -6.47
N ASP A 279 -11.21 14.15 -5.17
CA ASP A 279 -10.34 15.21 -4.67
C ASP A 279 -8.88 14.97 -5.10
N LEU A 280 -8.39 13.73 -4.99
CA LEU A 280 -7.05 13.35 -5.44
C LEU A 280 -6.90 13.43 -6.96
N ARG A 281 -7.88 12.99 -7.74
CA ARG A 281 -7.86 13.09 -9.21
C ARG A 281 -7.72 14.53 -9.68
N LYS A 282 -8.33 15.49 -8.97
CA LYS A 282 -8.18 16.92 -9.25
C LYS A 282 -6.80 17.45 -8.83
N ALA A 283 -6.28 16.99 -7.70
CA ALA A 283 -4.99 17.44 -7.16
C ALA A 283 -3.77 16.81 -7.87
N LYS A 284 -3.93 15.60 -8.41
CA LYS A 284 -2.91 14.74 -9.02
C LYS A 284 -3.38 14.27 -10.40
N PRO A 285 -3.37 15.15 -11.42
CA PRO A 285 -3.85 14.80 -12.77
C PRO A 285 -2.96 13.76 -13.48
N ASP A 286 -1.75 13.54 -12.98
CA ASP A 286 -0.79 12.54 -13.44
C ASP A 286 -0.99 11.15 -12.78
N PHE A 287 -1.92 11.03 -11.83
CA PHE A 287 -2.24 9.75 -11.19
C PHE A 287 -3.34 9.02 -11.95
N GLY A 288 -3.25 7.69 -11.94
CA GLY A 288 -4.29 6.80 -12.45
C GLY A 288 -5.09 6.20 -11.29
N PHE A 289 -6.36 5.90 -11.54
CA PHE A 289 -7.25 5.35 -10.52
C PHE A 289 -8.10 4.23 -11.13
N PHE A 290 -8.04 3.04 -10.55
CA PHE A 290 -8.93 1.92 -10.84
C PHE A 290 -9.63 1.50 -9.56
N VAL A 291 -10.78 2.13 -9.29
CA VAL A 291 -11.47 2.01 -8.00
C VAL A 291 -12.82 1.34 -8.17
N THR A 292 -12.97 0.12 -7.66
CA THR A 292 -14.19 -0.68 -7.87
C THR A 292 -15.25 -0.42 -6.79
N SER A 293 -16.50 -0.79 -7.08
CA SER A 293 -17.61 -0.71 -6.14
C SER A 293 -17.85 -2.05 -5.42
N GLU A 294 -16.79 -2.70 -4.92
CA GLU A 294 -16.86 -4.02 -4.30
C GLU A 294 -16.62 -3.98 -2.78
N TYR A 295 -17.24 -4.93 -2.04
CA TYR A 295 -17.07 -5.12 -0.59
C TYR A 295 -16.16 -6.32 -0.33
N HIS A 296 -14.85 -6.10 -0.46
CA HIS A 296 -13.81 -7.11 -0.27
C HIS A 296 -12.53 -6.41 0.23
N HIS A 297 -11.55 -7.18 0.68
CA HIS A 297 -10.20 -6.66 0.92
C HIS A 297 -9.18 -7.58 0.25
N ASP A 298 -8.57 -7.12 -0.84
CA ASP A 298 -7.47 -7.81 -1.50
C ASP A 298 -7.85 -9.11 -2.26
N GLU A 299 -8.69 -10.00 -1.71
CA GLU A 299 -8.95 -11.32 -2.32
C GLU A 299 -9.64 -11.25 -3.69
N ASN A 300 -10.42 -10.18 -3.92
CA ASN A 300 -11.10 -9.95 -5.20
C ASN A 300 -10.13 -9.49 -6.30
N PHE A 301 -8.96 -8.93 -5.96
CA PHE A 301 -8.03 -8.42 -6.97
C PHE A 301 -7.30 -9.52 -7.73
N ASN A 302 -7.13 -10.72 -7.15
CA ASN A 302 -6.70 -11.89 -7.92
C ASN A 302 -7.63 -12.11 -9.13
N ALA A 303 -8.94 -11.97 -8.96
CA ALA A 303 -9.88 -12.07 -10.08
C ALA A 303 -9.80 -10.88 -11.05
N ILE A 304 -9.54 -9.67 -10.55
CA ILE A 304 -9.45 -8.46 -11.39
C ILE A 304 -8.17 -8.48 -12.25
N PHE A 305 -7.04 -8.95 -11.73
CA PHE A 305 -5.78 -9.12 -12.48
C PHE A 305 -5.80 -10.29 -13.47
N THR A 306 -6.78 -11.18 -13.36
CA THR A 306 -6.87 -12.42 -14.15
C THR A 306 -8.18 -12.55 -14.93
N SER A 307 -9.00 -11.51 -15.01
CA SER A 307 -10.26 -11.51 -15.75
C SER A 307 -10.42 -10.29 -16.64
N ARG A 308 -10.92 -10.52 -17.86
CA ARG A 308 -11.37 -9.45 -18.77
C ARG A 308 -12.80 -9.00 -18.51
N GLU A 309 -13.53 -9.71 -17.65
CA GLU A 309 -14.95 -9.46 -17.37
C GLU A 309 -15.15 -8.42 -16.26
N LYS A 310 -14.15 -8.25 -15.38
CA LYS A 310 -14.15 -7.22 -14.34
C LYS A 310 -13.70 -5.89 -14.92
N VAL A 311 -14.68 -5.08 -15.33
CA VAL A 311 -14.46 -3.78 -15.98
C VAL A 311 -15.15 -2.63 -15.25
N ILE A 312 -14.57 -1.43 -15.31
CA ILE A 312 -15.19 -0.18 -14.87
C ILE A 312 -15.44 0.66 -16.12
N GLY A 313 -16.70 0.99 -16.39
CA GLY A 313 -17.04 1.79 -17.58
C GLY A 313 -16.67 1.13 -18.91
N GLY A 314 -16.55 -0.20 -18.95
CA GLY A 314 -16.10 -0.97 -20.12
C GLY A 314 -14.58 -1.20 -20.19
N GLU A 315 -13.80 -0.55 -19.33
CA GLU A 315 -12.34 -0.70 -19.29
C GLU A 315 -11.91 -1.74 -18.25
N SER A 316 -11.07 -2.69 -18.67
CA SER A 316 -10.40 -3.63 -17.76
C SER A 316 -9.24 -2.94 -17.01
N LEU A 317 -8.79 -3.53 -15.90
CA LEU A 317 -7.65 -3.00 -15.15
C LEU A 317 -6.40 -2.88 -16.02
N ALA A 318 -6.10 -3.90 -16.82
CA ALA A 318 -4.95 -3.88 -17.71
C ALA A 318 -5.05 -2.77 -18.78
N SER A 319 -6.24 -2.58 -19.35
CA SER A 319 -6.49 -1.51 -20.33
C SER A 319 -6.33 -0.14 -19.70
N ALA A 320 -6.96 0.10 -18.54
CA ALA A 320 -6.87 1.35 -17.80
C ALA A 320 -5.43 1.67 -17.37
N PHE A 321 -4.65 0.66 -16.95
CA PHE A 321 -3.24 0.83 -16.63
C PHE A 321 -2.45 1.32 -17.84
N TRP A 322 -2.58 0.68 -19.00
CA TRP A 322 -1.83 1.08 -20.20
C TRP A 322 -2.29 2.41 -20.78
N LEU A 323 -3.58 2.75 -20.70
CA LEU A 323 -4.08 4.08 -21.07
C LEU A 323 -3.49 5.21 -20.22
N TRP A 324 -3.18 4.93 -18.96
CA TRP A 324 -2.51 5.88 -18.07
C TRP A 324 -0.98 5.83 -18.20
N TYR A 325 -0.42 4.65 -18.44
CA TYR A 325 1.01 4.44 -18.51
C TYR A 325 1.60 4.89 -19.85
N GLU A 326 0.88 4.88 -20.97
CA GLU A 326 1.41 5.37 -22.25
C GLU A 326 1.32 6.90 -22.39
#